data_AF-A0A9N8VS83-F1
#
_entry.id   AF-A0A9N8VS83-F1
#
_cell.length_a   1.000
_cell.length_b   1.000
_cell.length_c   1.000
_cell.angle_alpha   90.00
_cell.angle_beta   90.00
_cell.angle_gamma   90.00
#
_symmetry.space_group_name_H-M   'P 1'
#
loop_
_entity.id
_entity.type
_entity.pdbx_description
1 polymer ?
#
loop_
_entity_poly.entity_id
_entity_poly.type
_entity_poly.pdbx_seq_one_letter_code
_entity_poly.pdbx_strand_id
1 'polypeptide(L)'
;MTSRPSSQSGYTVILIDNAMLPPPPPPSNWPKCYPIVYHNIEADFTNEDFKKKLRRSYFLFKSISITYLNGAQIVFQIIASALYLFLMPIGDFFLRHMSLYFGYKMNSEMMFRYYFLGESIVIMFGIFIGIGFINDGSSGTLGAVKLFERGYYVAGVFTGIFLIFDVVQTILHIILTAQVCPFINTLEAKISRFVAADVLLAR
;
A
#
# COMPACT_ATOMS: atom_id res chain seq x y z
N MET A 1 -59.56 56.77 17.79
CA MET A 1 -58.32 56.36 17.10
C MET A 1 -57.43 55.69 18.13
N THR A 2 -57.41 54.37 18.16
CA THR A 2 -56.61 53.55 19.08
C THR A 2 -55.46 52.92 18.30
N SER A 3 -54.23 53.35 18.57
CA SER A 3 -53.01 52.82 17.97
C SER A 3 -52.65 51.46 18.56
N ARG A 4 -52.33 50.51 17.70
CA ARG A 4 -51.94 49.13 18.06
C ARG A 4 -50.44 49.12 18.41
N PRO A 5 -50.00 48.46 19.50
CA PRO A 5 -48.58 48.35 19.84
C PRO A 5 -47.89 47.39 18.85
N SER A 6 -46.72 47.79 18.36
CA SER A 6 -45.88 46.99 17.47
C SER A 6 -45.20 45.86 18.25
N SER A 7 -45.64 44.62 18.01
CA SER A 7 -45.01 43.40 18.51
C SER A 7 -43.65 43.21 17.84
N GLN A 8 -42.56 43.63 18.48
CA GLN A 8 -41.21 43.27 18.06
C GLN A 8 -40.92 41.83 18.48
N SER A 9 -41.02 40.91 17.52
CA SER A 9 -40.60 39.52 17.67
C SER A 9 -39.06 39.47 17.72
N GLY A 10 -38.49 39.63 18.90
CA GLY A 10 -37.06 39.42 19.12
C GLY A 10 -36.75 37.93 19.12
N TYR A 11 -35.97 37.45 18.15
CA TYR A 11 -35.38 36.12 18.20
C TYR A 11 -34.02 36.20 18.90
N THR A 12 -33.81 35.32 19.88
CA THR A 12 -32.51 35.15 20.53
C THR A 12 -31.69 34.16 19.71
N VAL A 13 -30.66 34.65 19.02
CA VAL A 13 -29.68 33.78 18.35
C VAL A 13 -28.70 33.29 19.40
N ILE A 14 -28.81 32.02 19.79
CA ILE A 14 -27.82 31.36 20.64
C ILE A 14 -26.66 30.95 19.73
N LEU A 15 -25.57 31.73 19.76
CA LEU A 15 -24.29 31.31 19.19
C LEU A 15 -23.71 30.21 20.08
N ILE A 16 -23.82 28.96 19.64
CA ILE A 16 -23.09 27.86 20.24
C ILE A 16 -21.66 27.94 19.72
N ASP A 17 -20.75 28.37 20.58
CA ASP A 17 -19.33 28.37 20.25
C ASP A 17 -18.82 26.92 20.24
N ASN A 18 -18.75 26.35 19.04
CA ASN A 18 -18.25 24.99 18.82
C ASN A 18 -16.78 24.80 19.24
N ALA A 19 -16.05 25.87 19.56
CA ALA A 19 -14.69 25.79 20.09
C ALA A 19 -14.63 25.23 21.53
N MET A 20 -15.74 25.22 22.28
CA MET A 20 -15.81 24.67 23.63
C MET A 20 -16.24 23.19 23.69
N LEU A 21 -16.60 22.58 22.57
CA LEU A 21 -16.96 21.17 22.55
C LEU A 21 -15.69 20.30 22.58
N PRO A 22 -15.63 19.28 23.45
CA PRO A 22 -14.54 18.31 23.38
C PRO A 22 -14.53 17.64 22.00
N PRO A 23 -13.36 17.35 21.42
CA PRO A 23 -13.29 16.71 20.12
C PRO A 23 -14.08 15.39 20.16
N PRO A 24 -14.87 15.08 19.11
CA PRO A 24 -15.66 13.86 19.08
C PRO A 24 -14.74 12.65 19.25
N PRO A 25 -15.18 11.61 19.98
CA PRO A 25 -14.39 10.39 20.11
C PRO A 25 -14.14 9.80 18.72
N PRO A 26 -12.95 9.24 18.46
CA PRO A 26 -12.66 8.62 17.17
C PRO A 26 -13.70 7.51 16.91
N PRO A 27 -14.19 7.37 15.66
CA PRO A 27 -15.16 6.34 15.31
C PRO A 27 -14.61 4.95 15.68
N SER A 28 -15.51 4.04 16.07
CA SER A 28 -15.11 2.68 16.41
C SER A 28 -14.61 1.96 15.16
N ASN A 29 -13.30 1.72 15.08
CA ASN A 29 -12.68 1.01 13.96
C ASN A 29 -13.12 -0.46 14.00
N TRP A 30 -13.80 -0.93 12.96
CA TRP A 30 -14.10 -2.34 12.73
C TRP A 30 -13.20 -2.87 11.61
N PRO A 31 -12.49 -4.02 11.77
CA PRO A 31 -12.49 -4.91 12.94
C PRO A 31 -11.75 -4.33 14.16
N LYS A 32 -12.05 -4.86 15.37
CA LYS A 32 -11.45 -4.51 16.68
C LYS A 32 -9.96 -4.90 16.81
N CYS A 33 -9.19 -4.77 15.74
CA CYS A 33 -7.75 -4.81 15.84
C CYS A 33 -7.34 -3.44 16.40
N TYR A 34 -6.70 -3.38 17.57
CA TYR A 34 -6.00 -2.16 17.97
C TYR A 34 -5.01 -1.84 16.85
N PRO A 35 -5.22 -0.75 16.09
CA PRO A 35 -4.31 -0.44 15.02
C PRO A 35 -2.99 -0.06 15.70
N ILE A 36 -1.91 -0.79 15.39
CA ILE A 36 -0.56 -0.45 15.85
C ILE A 36 -0.24 1.02 15.48
N VAL A 37 -0.90 1.54 14.44
CA VAL A 37 -0.89 2.95 14.03
C VAL A 37 -2.32 3.39 13.68
N TYR A 38 -2.90 4.32 14.44
CA TYR A 38 -4.18 4.96 14.05
C TYR A 38 -3.95 5.78 12.77
N HIS A 39 -4.61 5.38 11.69
CA HIS A 39 -4.51 6.01 10.37
C HIS A 39 -5.92 6.40 9.92
N ASN A 40 -6.14 7.70 9.66
CA ASN A 40 -7.40 8.18 9.13
C ASN A 40 -7.15 8.66 7.70
N ILE A 41 -7.34 7.77 6.73
CA ILE A 41 -7.10 8.05 5.30
C ILE A 41 -7.87 9.29 4.82
N GLU A 42 -9.00 9.63 5.44
CA GLU A 42 -9.77 10.81 5.06
C GLU A 42 -9.18 12.12 5.61
N ALA A 43 -8.51 12.07 6.76
CA ALA A 43 -7.80 13.20 7.35
C ALA A 43 -6.34 13.32 6.88
N ASP A 44 -5.70 12.19 6.57
CA ASP A 44 -4.28 12.11 6.23
C ASP A 44 -4.00 12.44 4.75
N PHE A 45 -5.02 12.41 3.89
CA PHE A 45 -4.90 12.74 2.47
C PHE A 45 -5.99 13.74 2.05
N THR A 46 -5.60 14.89 1.50
CA THR A 46 -6.54 15.92 1.01
C THR A 46 -7.05 15.67 -0.41
N ASN A 47 -6.40 14.79 -1.17
CA ASN A 47 -6.70 14.57 -2.58
C ASN A 47 -7.53 13.28 -2.80
N GLU A 48 -8.73 13.44 -3.34
CA GLU A 48 -9.72 12.37 -3.56
C GLU A 48 -9.26 11.28 -4.55
N ASP A 49 -8.45 11.63 -5.55
CA ASP A 49 -7.93 10.65 -6.51
C ASP A 49 -6.97 9.65 -5.86
N PHE A 50 -6.20 10.10 -4.86
CA PHE A 50 -5.32 9.23 -4.07
C PHE A 50 -6.13 8.32 -3.14
N LYS A 51 -7.18 8.85 -2.49
CA LYS A 51 -8.08 8.04 -1.64
C LYS A 51 -8.73 6.91 -2.42
N LYS A 52 -9.17 7.17 -3.65
CA LYS A 52 -9.84 6.18 -4.51
C LYS A 52 -8.89 5.07 -4.97
N LYS A 53 -7.62 5.40 -5.26
CA LYS A 53 -6.60 4.42 -5.63
C LYS A 53 -6.22 3.53 -4.43
N LEU A 54 -6.08 4.10 -3.23
CA LEU A 54 -5.74 3.37 -2.01
C LEU A 54 -6.81 2.34 -1.59
N ARG A 55 -8.10 2.67 -1.77
CA ARG A 55 -9.20 1.73 -1.46
C ARG A 55 -9.22 0.52 -2.40
N ARG A 56 -8.82 0.70 -3.66
CA ARG A 56 -8.83 -0.39 -4.66
C ARG A 56 -7.69 -1.39 -4.47
N SER A 57 -6.52 -0.95 -4.02
CA SER A 57 -5.40 -1.87 -3.74
C SER A 57 -5.67 -2.78 -2.54
N TYR A 58 -6.43 -2.30 -1.55
CA TYR A 58 -6.74 -3.05 -0.32
C TYR A 58 -7.64 -4.29 -0.57
N PHE A 59 -8.49 -4.26 -1.60
CA PHE A 59 -9.41 -5.37 -1.91
C PHE A 59 -8.80 -6.48 -2.76
N LEU A 60 -7.77 -6.18 -3.55
CA LEU A 60 -7.10 -7.16 -4.43
C LEU A 60 -6.21 -8.16 -3.67
N PHE A 61 -5.84 -7.83 -2.43
CA PHE A 61 -4.92 -8.62 -1.60
C PHE A 61 -5.51 -9.92 -1.02
N LYS A 62 -6.84 -10.15 -1.14
CA LYS A 62 -7.54 -11.19 -0.37
C LYS A 62 -7.79 -12.53 -1.08
N SER A 63 -7.36 -12.72 -2.32
CA SER A 63 -7.85 -13.86 -3.13
C SER A 63 -6.76 -14.57 -3.93
N ILE A 64 -5.98 -15.47 -3.30
CA ILE A 64 -5.32 -16.59 -3.99
C ILE A 64 -5.28 -17.82 -3.06
N SER A 65 -5.72 -18.98 -3.57
CA SER A 65 -5.64 -20.30 -2.92
C SER A 65 -5.10 -21.38 -3.87
N ILE A 66 -4.05 -22.06 -3.38
CA ILE A 66 -3.65 -23.48 -3.42
C ILE A 66 -3.99 -24.35 -4.66
N THR A 67 -2.98 -25.07 -5.19
CA THR A 67 -3.15 -26.30 -5.99
C THR A 67 -2.02 -27.32 -5.72
N TYR A 68 -2.35 -28.62 -5.86
CA TYR A 68 -1.65 -29.87 -5.48
C TYR A 68 -0.43 -30.31 -6.35
N LEU A 69 0.52 -31.09 -5.77
CA LEU A 69 1.00 -32.44 -6.23
C LEU A 69 2.30 -32.96 -5.52
N ASN A 70 2.36 -34.29 -5.30
CA ASN A 70 3.47 -35.20 -4.88
C ASN A 70 4.05 -35.20 -3.44
N GLY A 71 3.90 -36.27 -2.66
CA GLY A 71 4.02 -36.32 -1.17
C GLY A 71 5.19 -35.57 -0.49
N ALA A 72 6.43 -35.77 -0.91
CA ALA A 72 7.59 -35.08 -0.32
C ALA A 72 7.73 -33.62 -0.82
N GLN A 73 7.42 -33.40 -2.10
CA GLN A 73 7.38 -32.06 -2.70
C GLN A 73 6.20 -31.24 -2.16
N ILE A 74 5.09 -31.88 -1.81
CA ILE A 74 3.92 -31.28 -1.15
C ILE A 74 4.32 -30.68 0.18
N VAL A 75 5.02 -31.43 1.03
CA VAL A 75 5.39 -30.92 2.35
C VAL A 75 6.30 -29.69 2.18
N PHE A 76 7.29 -29.77 1.30
CA PHE A 76 8.15 -28.62 1.01
C PHE A 76 7.38 -27.45 0.41
N GLN A 77 6.48 -27.69 -0.54
CA GLN A 77 5.69 -26.65 -1.21
C GLN A 77 4.63 -26.06 -0.30
N ILE A 78 4.04 -26.82 0.62
CA ILE A 78 3.13 -26.33 1.66
C ILE A 78 3.90 -25.48 2.66
N ILE A 79 5.06 -25.94 3.14
CA ILE A 79 5.90 -25.15 4.06
C ILE A 79 6.34 -23.85 3.36
N ALA A 80 6.82 -23.94 2.12
CA ALA A 80 7.22 -22.78 1.33
C ALA A 80 6.03 -21.84 1.08
N SER A 81 4.85 -22.36 0.73
CA SER A 81 3.64 -21.56 0.52
C SER A 81 3.14 -20.93 1.81
N ALA A 82 3.22 -21.64 2.95
CA ALA A 82 2.83 -21.12 4.26
C ALA A 82 3.80 -20.04 4.74
N LEU A 83 5.11 -20.26 4.61
CA LEU A 83 6.13 -19.26 4.87
C LEU A 83 5.94 -18.05 3.96
N TYR A 84 5.67 -18.27 2.68
CA TYR A 84 5.39 -17.20 1.73
C TYR A 84 4.13 -16.42 2.12
N LEU A 85 3.02 -17.09 2.42
CA LEU A 85 1.76 -16.46 2.86
C LEU A 85 1.91 -15.69 4.18
N PHE A 86 2.88 -16.04 5.04
CA PHE A 86 3.09 -15.35 6.30
C PHE A 86 4.14 -14.23 6.20
N LEU A 87 5.30 -14.53 5.63
CA LEU A 87 6.41 -13.60 5.51
C LEU A 87 6.14 -12.50 4.48
N MET A 88 5.44 -12.81 3.39
CA MET A 88 5.25 -11.83 2.31
C MET A 88 4.33 -10.68 2.73
N PRO A 89 3.16 -10.89 3.39
CA PRO A 89 2.35 -9.79 3.91
C PRO A 89 3.07 -8.95 4.97
N ILE A 90 3.83 -9.60 5.85
CA ILE A 90 4.60 -8.92 6.90
C ILE A 90 5.69 -8.07 6.24
N GLY A 91 6.48 -8.66 5.34
CA GLY A 91 7.51 -7.98 4.59
C GLY A 91 6.95 -6.80 3.79
N ASP A 92 5.87 -7.00 3.03
CA ASP A 92 5.21 -5.95 2.24
C ASP A 92 4.66 -4.82 3.12
N PHE A 93 4.10 -5.16 4.28
CA PHE A 93 3.61 -4.16 5.22
C PHE A 93 4.75 -3.30 5.78
N PHE A 94 5.82 -3.93 6.29
CA PHE A 94 6.92 -3.21 6.95
C PHE A 94 7.84 -2.49 5.94
N LEU A 95 8.29 -3.19 4.90
CA LEU A 95 9.28 -2.68 3.96
C LEU A 95 8.69 -1.70 2.95
N ARG A 96 7.38 -1.75 2.65
CA ARG A 96 6.77 -0.80 1.70
C ARG A 96 5.77 0.13 2.35
N HIS A 97 4.71 -0.39 2.95
CA HIS A 97 3.62 0.46 3.42
C HIS A 97 4.07 1.36 4.57
N MET A 98 4.70 0.76 5.59
CA MET A 98 5.14 1.46 6.78
C MET A 98 6.31 2.40 6.50
N SER A 99 7.30 1.95 5.73
CA SER A 99 8.45 2.76 5.31
C SER A 99 8.05 3.94 4.45
N LEU A 100 7.14 3.77 3.48
CA LEU A 100 6.65 4.86 2.64
C LEU A 100 5.86 5.88 3.47
N TYR A 101 4.98 5.41 4.36
CA TYR A 101 4.23 6.27 5.26
C TYR A 101 5.15 7.11 6.13
N PHE A 102 6.14 6.51 6.79
CA PHE A 102 7.10 7.25 7.61
C PHE A 102 8.02 8.14 6.79
N GLY A 103 8.37 7.73 5.57
CA GLY A 103 9.11 8.55 4.61
C GLY A 103 8.39 9.87 4.36
N TYR A 104 7.10 9.82 4.02
CA TYR A 104 6.30 11.03 3.83
C TYR A 104 6.03 11.81 5.12
N LYS A 105 5.66 11.13 6.20
CA LYS A 105 5.27 11.79 7.46
C LYS A 105 6.44 12.48 8.16
N MET A 106 7.59 11.82 8.22
CA MET A 106 8.77 12.29 8.94
C MET A 106 9.80 12.95 8.01
N ASN A 107 9.52 12.99 6.70
CA ASN A 107 10.47 13.43 5.66
C ASN A 107 11.85 12.76 5.81
N SER A 108 11.84 11.47 6.19
CA SER A 108 13.06 10.71 6.52
C SER A 108 13.59 9.99 5.29
N GLU A 109 14.79 10.37 4.86
CA GLU A 109 15.49 9.75 3.74
C GLU A 109 15.73 8.24 3.97
N MET A 110 16.08 7.86 5.20
CA MET A 110 16.31 6.46 5.56
C MET A 110 15.06 5.59 5.36
N MET A 111 13.88 6.12 5.67
CA MET A 111 12.62 5.42 5.45
C MET A 111 12.30 5.27 3.96
N PHE A 112 12.61 6.28 3.14
CA PHE A 112 12.53 6.12 1.68
C PHE A 112 13.50 5.05 1.17
N ARG A 113 14.74 4.98 1.67
CA ARG A 113 15.69 3.91 1.29
C ARG A 113 15.14 2.51 1.60
N TYR A 114 14.53 2.31 2.76
CA TYR A 114 13.86 1.04 3.09
C TYR A 114 12.68 0.74 2.17
N TYR A 115 11.89 1.75 1.80
CA TYR A 115 10.83 1.61 0.80
C TYR A 115 11.37 1.09 -0.54
N PHE A 116 12.43 1.71 -1.07
CA PHE A 116 13.03 1.26 -2.34
C PHE A 116 13.65 -0.13 -2.24
N LEU A 117 14.23 -0.48 -1.09
CA LEU A 117 14.71 -1.84 -0.84
C LEU A 117 13.56 -2.85 -0.93
N GLY A 118 12.46 -2.62 -0.22
CA GLY A 118 11.27 -3.46 -0.28
C GLY A 118 10.71 -3.58 -1.70
N GLU A 119 10.57 -2.45 -2.38
CA GLU A 119 10.04 -2.39 -3.74
C GLU A 119 10.94 -3.11 -4.75
N SER A 120 12.27 -2.99 -4.61
CA SER A 120 13.23 -3.71 -5.46
C SER A 120 13.13 -5.22 -5.31
N ILE A 121 12.90 -5.73 -4.09
CA ILE A 121 12.70 -7.16 -3.84
C ILE A 121 11.43 -7.65 -4.54
N VAL A 122 10.33 -6.88 -4.47
CA VAL A 122 9.07 -7.23 -5.14
C VAL A 122 9.21 -7.20 -6.65
N ILE A 123 9.86 -6.18 -7.23
CA ILE A 123 10.09 -6.11 -8.68
C ILE A 123 10.96 -7.28 -9.14
N MET A 124 12.05 -7.57 -8.44
CA MET A 124 12.91 -8.71 -8.74
C MET A 124 12.13 -10.02 -8.68
N PHE A 125 11.30 -10.20 -7.64
CA PHE A 125 10.44 -11.36 -7.50
C PHE A 125 9.45 -11.50 -8.67
N GLY A 126 8.76 -10.42 -9.05
CA GLY A 126 7.84 -10.41 -10.19
C GLY A 126 8.54 -10.71 -11.53
N ILE A 127 9.75 -10.18 -11.74
CA ILE A 127 10.58 -10.53 -12.91
C ILE A 127 10.94 -12.02 -12.88
N PHE A 128 11.34 -12.57 -11.73
CA PHE A 128 11.68 -13.98 -11.60
C PHE A 128 10.47 -14.91 -11.84
N ILE A 129 9.28 -14.54 -11.36
CA ILE A 129 8.05 -15.31 -11.61
C ILE A 129 7.63 -15.21 -13.09
N GLY A 130 7.70 -13.99 -13.67
CA GLY A 130 7.32 -13.73 -15.06
C GLY A 130 8.24 -14.40 -16.08
N ILE A 131 9.56 -14.28 -15.91
CA ILE A 131 10.56 -14.94 -16.77
C ILE A 131 10.61 -16.44 -16.46
N GLY A 132 10.52 -16.78 -15.17
CA GLY A 132 10.70 -18.13 -14.68
C GLY A 132 12.13 -18.58 -14.55
N PHE A 133 12.36 -19.63 -13.76
CA PHE A 133 13.60 -20.41 -13.84
C PHE A 133 13.64 -21.09 -15.22
N ILE A 134 14.40 -20.49 -16.13
CA ILE A 134 14.53 -20.85 -17.55
C ILE A 134 14.82 -22.35 -17.77
N ASN A 135 15.44 -23.02 -16.78
CA ASN A 135 15.89 -24.40 -16.93
C ASN A 135 14.97 -25.48 -16.31
N ASP A 136 14.11 -25.14 -15.34
CA ASP A 136 13.32 -26.16 -14.60
C ASP A 136 11.81 -26.08 -14.84
N GLY A 137 11.33 -25.08 -15.58
CA GLY A 137 9.92 -25.03 -15.97
C GLY A 137 8.95 -24.80 -14.81
N SER A 138 9.46 -24.33 -13.67
CA SER A 138 8.70 -23.79 -12.53
C SER A 138 8.20 -22.36 -12.78
N SER A 139 8.38 -21.85 -14.01
CA SER A 139 7.74 -20.59 -14.42
C SER A 139 6.23 -20.81 -14.44
N GLY A 140 5.46 -19.87 -13.92
CA GLY A 140 4.00 -19.99 -13.99
C GLY A 140 3.52 -20.15 -15.44
N THR A 141 4.26 -19.62 -16.43
CA THR A 141 3.98 -19.79 -17.86
C THR A 141 4.14 -21.23 -18.35
N LEU A 142 5.28 -21.89 -18.08
CA LEU A 142 5.48 -23.29 -18.49
C LEU A 142 4.61 -24.24 -17.66
N GLY A 143 4.40 -23.92 -16.38
CA GLY A 143 3.43 -24.60 -15.53
C GLY A 143 2.02 -24.53 -16.09
N ALA A 144 1.57 -23.35 -16.53
CA ALA A 144 0.28 -23.17 -17.17
C ALA A 144 0.15 -23.99 -18.47
N VAL A 145 1.17 -23.96 -19.34
CA VAL A 145 1.18 -24.78 -20.57
C VAL A 145 1.08 -26.26 -20.24
N LYS A 146 1.89 -26.77 -19.30
CA LYS A 146 1.84 -28.17 -18.85
C LYS A 146 0.49 -28.54 -18.23
N LEU A 147 -0.18 -27.61 -17.54
CA LEU A 147 -1.54 -27.83 -17.02
C LEU A 147 -2.54 -28.00 -18.17
N PHE A 148 -2.44 -27.20 -19.23
CA PHE A 148 -3.27 -27.35 -20.42
C PHE A 148 -2.98 -28.65 -21.20
N GLU A 149 -1.71 -29.01 -21.37
CA GLU A 149 -1.30 -30.28 -22.02
C GLU A 149 -1.84 -31.51 -21.28
N ARG A 150 -1.90 -31.45 -19.94
CA ARG A 150 -2.44 -32.51 -19.09
C ARG A 150 -3.97 -32.50 -18.96
N GLY A 151 -4.66 -31.59 -19.65
CA GLY A 151 -6.13 -31.48 -19.62
C GLY A 151 -6.71 -30.76 -18.40
N TYR A 152 -5.89 -30.14 -17.55
CA TYR A 152 -6.33 -29.36 -16.39
C TYR A 152 -6.65 -27.91 -16.77
N TYR A 153 -7.64 -27.71 -17.66
CA TYR A 153 -7.97 -26.41 -18.24
C TYR A 153 -8.30 -25.33 -17.20
N VAL A 154 -9.09 -25.68 -16.17
CA VAL A 154 -9.49 -24.71 -15.13
C VAL A 154 -8.27 -24.18 -14.38
N ALA A 155 -7.38 -25.07 -13.93
CA ALA A 155 -6.15 -24.68 -13.24
C ALA A 155 -5.22 -23.86 -14.16
N GLY A 156 -5.11 -24.24 -15.44
CA GLY A 156 -4.37 -23.49 -16.45
C GLY A 156 -4.88 -22.06 -16.61
N VAL A 157 -6.21 -21.87 -16.71
CA VAL A 157 -6.85 -20.54 -16.81
C VAL A 157 -6.58 -19.70 -15.57
N PHE A 158 -6.77 -20.25 -14.37
CA PHE A 158 -6.48 -19.53 -13.12
C PHE A 158 -5.00 -19.12 -13.04
N THR A 159 -4.09 -20.00 -13.45
CA THR A 159 -2.65 -19.71 -13.47
C THR A 159 -2.32 -18.60 -14.48
N GLY A 160 -2.94 -18.63 -15.66
CA GLY A 160 -2.81 -17.58 -16.68
C GLY A 160 -3.29 -16.22 -16.19
N ILE A 161 -4.46 -16.16 -15.54
CA ILE A 161 -4.99 -14.92 -14.94
C ILE A 161 -4.03 -14.39 -13.88
N PHE A 162 -3.52 -15.27 -13.02
CA PHE A 162 -2.58 -14.88 -11.97
C PHE A 162 -1.28 -14.30 -12.54
N LEU A 163 -0.73 -14.89 -13.60
CA LEU A 163 0.44 -14.35 -14.30
C LEU A 163 0.19 -12.96 -14.89
N ILE A 164 -0.99 -12.75 -15.48
CA ILE A 164 -1.36 -11.42 -16.00
C ILE A 164 -1.38 -10.41 -14.86
N PHE A 165 -1.97 -10.75 -13.72
CA PHE A 165 -1.96 -9.86 -12.55
C PHE A 165 -0.55 -9.60 -12.02
N ASP A 166 0.32 -10.62 -11.96
CA ASP A 166 1.71 -10.45 -11.54
C ASP A 166 2.50 -9.51 -12.47
N VAL A 167 2.35 -9.66 -13.79
CA VAL A 167 2.97 -8.76 -14.77
C VAL A 167 2.44 -7.33 -14.62
N VAL A 168 1.11 -7.16 -14.54
CA VAL A 168 0.49 -5.84 -14.36
C VAL A 168 0.96 -5.21 -13.05
N GLN A 169 0.99 -5.97 -11.96
CA GLN A 169 1.46 -5.53 -10.66
C GLN A 169 2.94 -5.11 -10.71
N THR A 170 3.79 -5.90 -11.36
CA THR A 170 5.22 -5.57 -11.53
C THR A 170 5.40 -4.27 -12.31
N ILE A 171 4.65 -4.07 -13.40
CA ILE A 171 4.67 -2.81 -14.17
C ILE A 171 4.23 -1.63 -13.31
N LEU A 172 3.16 -1.78 -12.52
CA LEU A 172 2.69 -0.73 -11.62
C LEU A 172 3.74 -0.37 -10.56
N HIS A 173 4.48 -1.35 -10.04
CA HIS A 173 5.59 -1.12 -9.11
C HIS A 173 6.76 -0.38 -9.74
N ILE A 174 7.11 -0.71 -10.99
CA ILE A 174 8.13 0.03 -11.74
C ILE A 174 7.69 1.50 -11.94
N ILE A 175 6.43 1.73 -12.31
CA ILE A 175 5.88 3.08 -12.49
C ILE A 175 5.90 3.85 -11.16
N LEU A 176 5.46 3.23 -10.07
CA LEU A 176 5.44 3.86 -8.74
C LEU A 176 6.87 4.22 -8.29
N THR A 177 7.82 3.30 -8.48
CA THR A 177 9.25 3.53 -8.21
C THR A 177 9.78 4.73 -8.99
N ALA A 178 9.46 4.80 -10.29
CA ALA A 178 9.85 5.91 -11.15
C ALA A 178 9.23 7.26 -10.72
N GLN A 179 8.02 7.25 -10.19
CA GLN A 179 7.35 8.46 -9.69
C GLN A 179 7.94 8.98 -8.37
N VAL A 180 8.38 8.08 -7.48
CA VAL A 180 8.95 8.46 -6.18
C VAL A 180 10.42 8.87 -6.30
N CYS A 181 11.16 8.36 -7.29
CA CYS A 181 12.60 8.63 -7.45
C CYS A 181 12.96 10.14 -7.56
N PRO A 182 12.26 10.98 -8.36
CA PRO A 182 12.52 12.42 -8.42
C PRO A 182 12.34 13.15 -7.09
N PHE A 183 11.44 12.67 -6.23
CA PHE A 183 11.20 13.25 -4.91
C PHE A 183 12.43 13.10 -4.00
N ILE A 184 13.10 11.94 -4.04
CA ILE A 184 14.36 11.73 -3.31
C ILE A 184 15.44 12.68 -3.82
N ASN A 185 15.65 12.75 -5.14
CA ASN A 185 16.68 13.61 -5.70
C ASN A 185 16.49 15.08 -5.27
N THR A 186 15.23 15.51 -5.15
CA THR A 186 14.89 16.84 -4.64
C THR A 186 15.20 17.00 -3.16
N LEU A 187 14.93 15.96 -2.35
CA LEU A 187 15.21 15.95 -0.91
C LEU A 187 16.72 15.98 -0.63
N GLU A 188 17.50 15.15 -1.31
CA GLU A 188 18.98 15.11 -1.20
C GLU A 188 19.59 16.47 -1.57
N ALA A 189 19.09 17.12 -2.63
CA ALA A 189 19.53 18.44 -3.03
C ALA A 189 19.21 19.52 -1.96
N LYS A 190 18.09 19.42 -1.24
CA LYS A 190 17.74 20.35 -0.16
C LYS A 190 18.61 20.15 1.07
N ILE A 191 18.81 18.89 1.49
CA ILE A 191 19.65 18.55 2.64
C ILE A 191 21.09 19.02 2.40
N SER A 192 21.63 18.76 1.20
CA SER A 192 22.99 19.18 0.83
C SER A 192 23.19 20.70 0.93
N ARG A 193 22.18 21.49 0.53
CA ARG A 193 22.23 22.96 0.66
C ARG A 193 22.18 23.44 2.10
N PHE A 194 21.37 22.78 2.93
CA PHE A 194 21.25 23.14 4.35
C PHE A 194 22.56 22.89 5.10
N VAL A 195 23.15 21.71 4.90
CA VAL A 195 24.45 21.34 5.49
C VAL A 195 25.55 22.31 5.02
N ALA A 196 25.56 22.70 3.75
CA ALA A 196 26.53 23.68 3.24
C ALA A 196 26.37 25.07 3.89
N ALA A 197 25.14 25.50 4.17
CA ALA A 197 24.87 26.79 4.82
C ALA A 197 25.32 26.81 6.29
N ASP A 198 25.08 25.74 7.04
CA ASP A 198 25.51 25.63 8.44
C ASP A 198 27.04 25.65 8.57
N VAL A 199 27.75 25.00 7.65
CA VAL A 199 29.22 25.01 7.60
C VAL A 199 29.77 26.41 7.32
N LEU A 200 29.06 27.24 6.55
CA LEU A 200 29.44 28.62 6.29
C LEU A 200 29.17 29.55 7.49
N LEU A 201 28.10 29.32 8.25
CA LEU A 201 27.79 30.09 9.46
C LEU A 201 28.71 29.76 10.64
N ALA A 202 29.33 28.58 10.64
CA ALA A 202 30.26 28.16 11.69
C ALA A 202 31.71 28.66 11.49
N ARG A 203 31.99 29.42 10.43
CA ARG A 203 33.30 30.02 10.12
C ARG A 203 33.28 31.53 10.33
#